data_AF-A0A8S3HCS0-F1
#
_entry.id   AF-A0A8S3HCS0-F1
#
_cell.length_a   1.000
_cell.length_b   1.000
_cell.length_c   1.000
_cell.angle_alpha   90.00
_cell.angle_beta   90.00
_cell.angle_gamma   90.00
#
_symmetry.space_group_name_H-M   'P 1'
#
loop_
_entity.id
_entity.type
_entity.pdbx_description
1 polymer ?
#
loop_
_entity_poly.entity_id
_entity_poly.type
_entity_poly.pdbx_seq_one_letter_code
_entity_poly.pdbx_strand_id
1 'polypeptide(L)'
;MILEPFSDDEKFTKKEREEISKNRQNVIEELGKISKDTDNSLTFEEFLEHVNINEGEYIKMIRSKLKKAKVFLKRAPNEIRINAYNSMIMSLHRANMDIQFILDPYSCLMYCVDYINKSENGMSKLLREALNELKKGNSTVKERLRVIANKILNSSEISAQEAVYHIL
;
A
#
# COMPACT_ATOMS: atom_id res chain seq x y z
N MET A 1 -13.77 -4.13 -12.44
CA MET A 1 -14.83 -3.54 -11.60
C MET A 1 -14.22 -2.54 -10.62
N ILE A 2 -14.98 -1.53 -10.22
CA ILE A 2 -14.60 -0.63 -9.12
C ILE A 2 -15.36 -1.12 -7.88
N LEU A 3 -14.65 -1.38 -6.78
CA LEU A 3 -15.27 -1.75 -5.51
C LEU A 3 -15.00 -0.68 -4.47
N GLU A 4 -16.02 -0.39 -3.68
CA GLU A 4 -15.99 0.58 -2.59
C GLU A 4 -15.99 -0.13 -1.23
N PRO A 5 -15.42 0.48 -0.19
CA PRO A 5 -15.57 -0.01 1.17
C PRO A 5 -17.05 -0.12 1.56
N PHE A 6 -17.31 -0.86 2.64
CA PHE A 6 -18.61 -0.81 3.29
C PHE A 6 -18.81 0.56 3.95
N SER A 7 -20.04 1.07 3.95
CA SER A 7 -20.37 2.29 4.70
C SER A 7 -20.30 2.02 6.20
N ASP A 8 -20.20 3.08 7.01
CA ASP A 8 -20.17 2.96 8.47
C ASP A 8 -21.45 2.34 9.07
N ASP A 9 -22.54 2.39 8.31
CA ASP A 9 -23.85 1.83 8.65
C ASP A 9 -23.93 0.32 8.35
N GLU A 10 -23.09 -0.20 7.45
CA GLU A 10 -23.01 -1.60 7.08
C GLU A 10 -22.18 -2.40 8.11
N LYS A 11 -22.78 -2.66 9.28
CA LYS A 11 -22.13 -3.38 10.38
C LYS A 11 -22.25 -4.90 10.24
N PHE A 12 -21.10 -5.57 10.11
CA PHE A 12 -21.02 -7.03 10.20
C PHE A 12 -21.20 -7.53 11.64
N THR A 13 -22.02 -8.55 11.80
CA THR A 13 -22.09 -9.35 13.03
C THR A 13 -20.75 -10.05 13.31
N LYS A 14 -20.52 -10.46 14.56
CA LYS A 14 -19.30 -11.20 14.93
C LYS A 14 -19.13 -12.48 14.11
N LYS A 15 -20.22 -13.23 13.92
CA LYS A 15 -20.25 -14.47 13.15
C LYS A 15 -19.87 -14.24 11.68
N GLU A 16 -20.42 -13.21 11.05
CA GLU A 16 -20.08 -12.87 9.66
C GLU A 16 -18.60 -12.47 9.51
N ARG A 17 -18.03 -11.76 10.49
CA ARG A 17 -16.61 -11.40 10.46
C ARG A 17 -15.71 -12.63 10.54
N GLU A 18 -16.07 -13.59 11.38
CA GLU A 18 -15.35 -14.87 11.53
C GLU A 18 -15.42 -15.68 10.23
N GLU A 19 -16.60 -15.75 9.61
CA GLU A 19 -16.81 -16.44 8.34
C GLU A 19 -16.04 -15.79 7.18
N ILE A 20 -16.13 -14.46 7.04
CA ILE A 20 -15.35 -13.70 6.03
C ILE A 20 -13.86 -13.94 6.24
N SER A 21 -13.39 -13.96 7.49
CA SER A 21 -11.97 -14.20 7.79
C SER A 21 -11.53 -15.61 7.40
N LYS A 22 -12.36 -16.62 7.67
CA LYS A 22 -12.09 -18.03 7.33
C LYS A 22 -12.06 -18.22 5.81
N ASN A 23 -13.09 -17.74 5.11
CA ASN A 23 -13.19 -17.86 3.65
C ASN A 23 -12.03 -17.14 2.97
N ARG A 24 -11.65 -15.97 3.48
CA ARG A 24 -10.47 -15.23 2.98
C ARG A 24 -9.18 -16.01 3.11
N GLN A 25 -8.96 -16.66 4.25
CA GLN A 25 -7.76 -17.46 4.45
C GLN A 25 -7.70 -18.60 3.42
N ASN A 26 -8.81 -19.32 3.24
CA ASN A 26 -8.93 -20.39 2.24
C ASN A 26 -8.65 -19.88 0.82
N VAL A 27 -9.29 -18.79 0.41
CA VAL A 27 -9.10 -18.17 -0.92
C VAL A 27 -7.64 -17.78 -1.16
N ILE A 28 -6.98 -17.15 -0.19
CA ILE A 28 -5.58 -16.72 -0.33
C ILE A 28 -4.65 -17.92 -0.48
N GLU A 29 -4.89 -18.99 0.29
CA GLU A 29 -4.10 -20.22 0.21
C GLU A 29 -4.25 -20.91 -1.14
N GLU A 30 -5.48 -21.08 -1.62
CA GLU A 30 -5.76 -21.74 -2.91
C GLU A 30 -5.24 -20.91 -4.09
N LEU A 31 -5.48 -19.59 -4.11
CA LEU A 31 -4.88 -18.70 -5.10
C LEU A 31 -3.34 -18.73 -5.03
N GLY A 32 -2.77 -18.86 -3.84
CA GLY A 32 -1.34 -19.01 -3.63
C GLY A 32 -0.76 -20.28 -4.25
N LYS A 33 -1.53 -21.36 -4.30
CA LYS A 33 -1.19 -22.63 -4.98
C LYS A 33 -1.34 -22.49 -6.49
N ILE A 34 -2.51 -22.02 -6.95
CA ILE A 34 -2.83 -21.88 -8.38
C ILE A 34 -1.85 -20.92 -9.08
N SER A 35 -1.47 -19.82 -8.43
CA SER A 35 -0.51 -18.86 -9.00
C SER A 35 0.92 -19.37 -9.20
N LYS A 36 1.24 -20.59 -8.72
CA LYS A 36 2.52 -21.26 -9.00
C LYS A 36 2.43 -22.23 -10.17
N ASP A 37 1.21 -22.59 -10.58
CA ASP A 37 0.94 -23.52 -11.67
C ASP A 37 0.52 -22.72 -12.91
N THR A 38 1.50 -22.41 -13.76
CA THR A 38 1.31 -21.55 -14.94
C THR A 38 0.49 -22.21 -16.04
N ASP A 39 0.41 -23.55 -16.05
CA ASP A 39 -0.38 -24.31 -17.03
C ASP A 39 -1.84 -24.48 -16.58
N ASN A 40 -2.14 -24.08 -15.34
CA ASN A 40 -3.49 -24.10 -14.82
C ASN A 40 -4.37 -23.08 -15.55
N SER A 41 -5.46 -23.55 -16.14
CA SER A 41 -6.41 -22.75 -16.93
C SER A 41 -7.79 -22.62 -16.26
N LEU A 42 -7.83 -22.77 -14.92
CA LEU A 42 -9.06 -22.62 -14.14
C LEU A 42 -9.71 -21.26 -14.42
N THR A 43 -11.01 -21.28 -14.71
CA THR A 43 -11.83 -20.08 -14.82
C THR A 43 -12.14 -19.51 -13.44
N PHE A 44 -12.69 -18.29 -13.38
CA PHE A 44 -13.08 -17.69 -12.11
C PHE A 44 -14.25 -18.44 -11.49
N GLU A 45 -15.19 -18.90 -12.30
CA GLU A 45 -16.36 -19.66 -11.90
C GLU A 45 -15.97 -21.02 -11.30
N GLU A 46 -15.09 -21.77 -11.98
CA GLU A 46 -14.54 -23.03 -11.45
C GLU A 46 -13.72 -22.81 -10.17
N PHE A 47 -13.02 -21.68 -10.06
CA PHE A 47 -12.32 -21.32 -8.83
C PHE A 47 -13.28 -21.14 -7.65
N LEU A 48 -14.39 -20.43 -7.86
CA LEU A 48 -15.40 -20.20 -6.83
C LEU A 48 -16.03 -21.53 -6.36
N GLU A 49 -16.29 -22.45 -7.29
CA GLU A 49 -16.75 -23.81 -6.97
C GLU A 49 -15.71 -24.58 -6.15
N HIS A 50 -14.43 -24.54 -6.55
CA HIS A 50 -13.34 -25.22 -5.85
C HIS A 50 -13.17 -24.76 -4.40
N VAL A 51 -13.33 -23.46 -4.14
CA VAL A 51 -13.25 -22.90 -2.77
C VAL A 51 -14.59 -22.87 -2.03
N ASN A 52 -15.66 -23.34 -2.67
CA ASN A 52 -17.03 -23.41 -2.15
C ASN A 52 -17.56 -22.06 -1.64
N ILE A 53 -17.44 -21.01 -2.46
CA ILE A 53 -18.04 -19.68 -2.20
C ILE A 53 -18.73 -19.17 -3.46
N ASN A 54 -19.74 -18.30 -3.31
CA ASN A 54 -20.32 -17.62 -4.47
C ASN A 54 -19.63 -16.27 -4.75
N GLU A 55 -19.89 -15.70 -5.93
CA GLU A 55 -19.30 -14.41 -6.34
C GLU A 55 -19.65 -13.27 -5.37
N GLY A 56 -20.87 -13.23 -4.84
CA GLY A 56 -21.30 -12.23 -3.86
C GLY A 56 -20.50 -12.29 -2.56
N GLU A 57 -20.23 -13.49 -2.06
CA GLU A 57 -19.38 -13.72 -0.89
C GLU A 57 -17.93 -13.31 -1.16
N TYR A 58 -17.41 -13.63 -2.34
CA TYR A 58 -16.08 -13.22 -2.78
C TYR A 58 -15.94 -11.70 -2.82
N ILE A 59 -16.91 -11.00 -3.42
CA ILE A 59 -16.96 -9.53 -3.46
C ILE A 59 -17.11 -8.94 -2.05
N LYS A 60 -18.01 -9.49 -1.23
CA LYS A 60 -18.21 -9.07 0.18
C LYS A 60 -16.91 -9.19 0.96
N MET A 61 -16.20 -10.29 0.79
CA MET A 61 -14.90 -10.52 1.41
C MET A 61 -13.86 -9.49 0.98
N ILE A 62 -13.74 -9.17 -0.32
CA ILE A 62 -12.81 -8.14 -0.81
C ILE A 62 -13.17 -6.77 -0.23
N ARG A 63 -14.44 -6.37 -0.33
CA ARG A 63 -14.94 -5.08 0.18
C ARG A 63 -14.67 -4.90 1.67
N SER A 64 -14.71 -5.98 2.46
CA SER A 64 -14.48 -5.93 3.92
C SER A 64 -13.10 -5.44 4.33
N LYS A 65 -12.11 -5.47 3.42
CA LYS A 65 -10.73 -5.00 3.65
C LYS A 65 -10.41 -3.68 2.97
N LEU A 66 -11.32 -3.15 2.14
CA LEU A 66 -11.11 -1.87 1.49
C LEU A 66 -11.25 -0.75 2.51
N LYS A 67 -10.32 0.23 2.41
CA LYS A 67 -10.41 1.51 3.13
C LYS A 67 -10.79 2.67 2.20
N LYS A 68 -10.65 2.45 0.90
CA LYS A 68 -10.93 3.40 -0.18
C LYS A 68 -11.34 2.62 -1.42
N ALA A 69 -12.04 3.30 -2.34
CA ALA A 69 -12.40 2.72 -3.62
C ALA A 69 -11.16 2.20 -4.36
N LYS A 70 -11.29 1.04 -5.01
CA LYS A 70 -10.18 0.42 -5.75
C LYS A 70 -10.69 -0.23 -7.03
N VAL A 71 -9.90 -0.08 -8.10
CA VAL A 71 -10.11 -0.79 -9.36
C VAL A 71 -9.53 -2.20 -9.26
N PHE A 72 -10.36 -3.20 -9.59
CA PHE A 72 -9.98 -4.58 -9.75
C PHE A 72 -10.10 -4.96 -11.22
N LEU A 73 -8.99 -5.39 -11.82
CA LEU A 73 -8.95 -5.88 -13.20
C LEU A 73 -9.49 -7.30 -13.24
N LYS A 74 -10.13 -7.67 -14.36
CA LYS A 74 -10.48 -9.06 -14.62
C LYS A 74 -9.17 -9.85 -14.81
N ARG A 75 -9.02 -10.93 -14.06
CA ARG A 75 -7.84 -11.80 -14.05
C ARG A 75 -8.30 -13.25 -13.94
N ALA A 76 -7.57 -14.16 -14.58
CA ALA A 76 -7.70 -15.57 -14.25
C ALA A 76 -7.02 -15.86 -12.87
N PRO A 77 -7.46 -16.90 -12.14
CA PRO A 77 -6.89 -17.31 -10.85
C PRO A 77 -5.36 -17.52 -10.85
N ASN A 78 -4.76 -17.91 -11.96
CA ASN A 78 -3.30 -18.06 -12.12
C ASN A 78 -2.57 -16.72 -12.35
N GLU A 79 -3.27 -15.67 -12.76
CA GLU A 79 -2.69 -14.36 -13.12
C GLU A 79 -2.56 -13.38 -11.93
N ILE A 80 -2.88 -13.78 -10.70
CA ILE A 80 -2.91 -12.86 -9.54
C ILE A 80 -1.58 -12.17 -9.24
N ARG A 81 -0.46 -12.73 -9.75
CA ARG A 81 0.90 -12.20 -9.58
C ARG A 81 1.33 -11.30 -10.75
N ILE A 82 0.46 -11.09 -11.73
CA ILE A 82 0.73 -10.24 -12.88
C ILE A 82 0.28 -8.82 -12.56
N ASN A 83 1.25 -7.90 -12.50
CA ASN A 83 0.97 -6.47 -12.36
C ASN A 83 0.12 -5.94 -13.50
N ALA A 84 -0.59 -4.85 -13.27
CA ALA A 84 -1.30 -4.16 -14.33
C ALA A 84 -0.29 -3.57 -15.32
N TYR A 85 -0.47 -3.89 -16.61
CA TYR A 85 0.46 -3.50 -17.66
C TYR A 85 -0.29 -3.06 -18.91
N ASN A 86 0.36 -2.24 -19.73
CA ASN A 86 -0.12 -1.89 -21.06
C ASN A 86 0.63 -2.75 -22.09
N SER A 87 -0.09 -3.54 -22.89
CA SER A 87 0.54 -4.49 -23.84
C SER A 87 1.43 -3.82 -24.89
N MET A 88 1.05 -2.63 -25.36
CA MET A 88 1.85 -1.84 -26.30
C MET A 88 3.11 -1.29 -25.65
N ILE A 89 3.03 -0.76 -24.43
CA ILE A 89 4.21 -0.30 -23.71
C ILE A 89 5.12 -1.49 -23.38
N MET A 90 4.56 -2.64 -23.00
CA MET A 90 5.34 -3.85 -22.73
C MET A 90 6.14 -4.30 -23.96
N SER A 91 5.53 -4.29 -25.15
CA SER A 91 6.22 -4.74 -26.36
C SER A 91 7.38 -3.82 -26.77
N LEU A 92 7.25 -2.52 -26.49
CA LEU A 92 8.27 -1.50 -26.78
C LEU A 92 9.37 -1.42 -25.71
N HIS A 93 8.98 -1.34 -24.42
CA HIS A 93 9.91 -1.06 -23.32
C HIS A 93 10.45 -2.33 -22.64
N ARG A 94 9.69 -3.44 -22.67
CA ARG A 94 10.07 -4.76 -22.12
C ARG A 94 10.55 -4.72 -20.67
N ALA A 95 9.97 -3.84 -19.85
CA ALA A 95 10.27 -3.72 -18.42
C ALA A 95 9.01 -3.93 -17.57
N ASN A 96 9.19 -4.28 -16.30
CA ASN A 96 8.08 -4.39 -15.36
C ASN A 96 7.32 -3.06 -15.29
N MET A 97 5.99 -3.15 -15.31
CA MET A 97 5.09 -2.02 -15.17
C MET A 97 4.23 -2.18 -13.93
N ASP A 98 3.93 -1.05 -13.30
CA ASP A 98 2.99 -0.96 -12.20
C ASP A 98 2.04 0.22 -12.48
N ILE A 99 1.02 -0.04 -13.32
CA ILE A 99 0.08 0.98 -13.77
C ILE A 99 -1.20 0.89 -12.94
N GLN A 100 -1.64 2.00 -12.36
CA GLN A 100 -2.87 2.05 -11.59
C GLN A 100 -3.81 3.16 -12.09
N PHE A 101 -5.11 2.85 -12.15
CA PHE A 101 -6.14 3.83 -12.45
C PHE A 101 -6.34 4.77 -11.25
N ILE A 102 -6.37 6.08 -11.49
CA ILE A 102 -6.54 7.10 -10.47
C ILE A 102 -8.03 7.32 -10.21
N LEU A 103 -8.50 6.91 -9.04
CA LEU A 103 -9.87 7.15 -8.57
C LEU A 103 -10.01 8.44 -7.74
N ASP A 104 -8.90 8.93 -7.19
CA ASP A 104 -8.84 10.10 -6.33
C ASP A 104 -7.56 10.89 -6.65
N PRO A 105 -7.66 12.12 -7.18
CA PRO A 105 -6.50 12.94 -7.50
C PRO A 105 -5.67 13.29 -6.26
N TYR A 106 -6.28 13.40 -5.08
CA TYR A 106 -5.55 13.67 -3.85
C TYR A 106 -4.65 12.49 -3.47
N SER A 107 -5.17 11.25 -3.57
CA SER A 107 -4.36 10.04 -3.40
C SER A 107 -3.16 9.99 -4.35
N CYS A 108 -3.31 10.48 -5.58
CA CYS A 108 -2.20 10.57 -6.55
C CYS A 108 -1.14 11.58 -6.09
N LEU A 109 -1.56 12.79 -5.69
CA LEU A 109 -0.66 13.82 -5.19
C LEU A 109 0.09 13.35 -3.95
N MET A 110 -0.62 12.75 -2.99
CA MET A 110 -0.01 12.20 -1.78
C MET A 110 1.04 11.14 -2.11
N TYR A 111 0.75 10.24 -3.06
CA TYR A 111 1.73 9.24 -3.51
C TYR A 111 2.98 9.89 -4.12
N CYS A 112 2.83 10.91 -4.97
CA CYS A 112 3.98 11.64 -5.53
C CYS A 112 4.82 12.29 -4.42
N VAL A 113 4.17 12.94 -3.45
CA VAL A 113 4.84 13.57 -2.30
C VAL A 113 5.56 12.54 -1.44
N ASP A 114 4.91 11.42 -1.12
CA ASP A 114 5.52 10.31 -0.35
C ASP A 114 6.74 9.73 -1.09
N TYR A 115 6.69 9.68 -2.42
CA TYR A 115 7.80 9.17 -3.22
C TYR A 115 8.97 10.15 -3.29
N ILE A 116 8.70 11.45 -3.46
CA ILE A 116 9.72 12.51 -3.40
C ILE A 116 10.42 12.48 -2.03
N ASN A 117 9.64 12.34 -0.96
CA ASN A 117 10.16 12.29 0.41
C ASN A 117 10.65 10.89 0.82
N LYS A 118 10.78 9.93 -0.12
CA LYS A 118 11.06 8.54 0.22
C LYS A 118 12.43 8.35 0.88
N SER A 119 13.43 9.11 0.44
CA SER A 119 14.77 9.17 1.05
C SER A 119 14.70 9.69 2.49
N GLU A 120 13.75 10.57 2.78
CA GLU A 120 13.61 11.23 4.08
C GLU A 120 12.72 10.49 5.08
N ASN A 121 12.19 9.31 4.74
CA ASN A 121 11.29 8.54 5.62
C ASN A 121 11.91 8.21 7.01
N GLY A 122 13.24 8.17 7.12
CA GLY A 122 13.96 7.99 8.39
C GLY A 122 14.01 9.22 9.30
N MET A 123 13.84 10.42 8.74
CA MET A 123 13.96 11.70 9.44
C MET A 123 12.91 11.85 10.54
N SER A 124 11.68 11.41 10.26
CA SER A 124 10.57 11.46 11.23
C SER A 124 10.88 10.68 12.51
N LYS A 125 11.58 9.54 12.41
CA LYS A 125 11.96 8.72 13.57
C LYS A 125 13.07 9.40 14.37
N LEU A 126 14.11 9.88 13.69
CA LEU A 126 15.23 10.62 14.31
C LEU A 126 14.74 11.85 15.07
N LEU A 127 13.77 12.57 14.49
CA LEU A 127 13.18 13.75 15.10
C LEU A 127 12.38 13.41 16.37
N ARG A 128 11.58 12.33 16.33
CA ARG A 128 10.82 11.85 17.50
C ARG A 128 11.73 11.38 18.62
N GLU A 129 12.82 10.69 18.30
CA GLU A 129 13.82 10.27 19.29
C GLU A 129 14.50 11.47 19.95
N ALA A 130 14.97 12.43 19.15
CA ALA A 130 15.54 13.67 19.67
C ALA A 130 14.55 14.43 20.57
N LEU A 131 13.28 14.52 20.18
CA LEU A 131 12.24 15.14 21.00
C LEU A 131 12.00 14.39 22.31
N ASN A 132 12.04 13.06 22.30
CA ASN A 132 11.86 12.25 23.51
C ASN A 132 13.05 12.36 24.47
N GLU A 133 14.28 12.48 23.96
CA GLU A 133 15.48 12.75 24.77
C GLU A 133 15.41 14.13 25.42
N LEU A 134 15.01 15.15 24.66
CA LEU A 134 14.87 16.53 25.13
C LEU A 134 13.76 16.71 26.18
N LYS A 135 12.74 15.85 26.19
CA LYS A 135 11.68 15.83 27.22
C LYS A 135 12.18 15.34 28.58
N LYS A 136 13.28 14.57 28.63
CA LYS A 136 13.84 14.01 29.87
C LYS A 136 14.77 14.98 30.61
N GLY A 137 15.14 16.10 29.99
CA GLY A 137 16.02 17.12 30.56
C GLY A 137 15.37 18.49 30.76
N ASN A 138 15.95 19.30 31.65
CA ASN A 138 15.59 20.71 31.88
C ASN A 138 16.29 21.66 30.89
N SER A 139 16.24 21.35 29.60
CA SER A 139 16.79 22.21 28.54
C SER A 139 15.83 23.35 28.19
N THR A 140 16.37 24.53 27.95
CA THR A 140 15.60 25.68 27.44
C THR A 140 15.06 25.41 26.03
N VAL A 141 14.03 26.16 25.61
CA VAL A 141 13.45 26.04 24.26
C VAL A 141 14.50 26.25 23.16
N LYS A 142 15.45 27.18 23.37
CA LYS A 142 16.53 27.48 22.42
C LYS A 142 17.48 26.30 22.24
N GLU A 143 17.86 25.63 23.32
CA GLU A 143 18.73 24.45 23.27
C GLU A 143 18.04 23.28 22.58
N ARG A 144 16.76 23.08 22.88
CA ARG A 144 15.93 22.06 22.23
C ARG A 144 15.87 22.28 20.72
N LEU A 145 15.59 23.51 20.28
CA LEU A 145 15.59 23.86 18.86
C LEU A 145 16.95 23.64 18.19
N ARG A 146 18.06 23.97 18.87
CA ARG A 146 19.42 23.76 18.33
C ARG A 146 19.74 22.28 18.12
N VAL A 147 19.39 21.43 19.08
CA VAL A 147 19.59 19.97 18.97
C VAL A 147 18.77 19.39 17.82
N ILE A 148 17.50 19.81 17.71
CA ILE A 148 16.61 19.42 16.63
C ILE A 148 17.17 19.84 15.26
N ALA A 149 17.54 21.11 15.11
CA ALA A 149 18.08 21.66 13.87
C ALA A 149 19.37 20.95 13.46
N ASN A 150 20.30 20.73 14.39
CA ASN A 150 21.53 19.98 14.11
C ASN A 150 21.23 18.54 13.71
N LYS A 151 20.25 17.87 14.33
CA LYS A 151 19.87 16.50 13.97
C LYS A 151 19.36 16.47 12.53
N ILE A 152 18.47 17.40 12.16
CA ILE A 152 17.92 17.51 10.81
C ILE A 152 19.05 17.75 9.79
N LEU A 153 19.85 18.80 9.99
CA LEU A 153 20.92 19.16 9.04
C LEU A 153 21.92 18.02 8.78
N ASN A 154 22.26 17.24 9.82
CA ASN A 154 23.22 16.13 9.68
C ASN A 154 22.60 14.83 9.14
N SER A 155 21.27 14.74 9.02
CA SER A 155 20.59 13.52 8.53
C SER A 155 19.79 13.72 7.25
N SER A 156 19.52 14.98 6.87
CA SER A 156 18.94 15.32 5.58
C SER A 156 19.93 15.10 4.44
N GLU A 157 19.46 14.48 3.36
CA GLU A 157 20.16 14.48 2.08
C GLU A 157 19.86 15.79 1.36
N ILE A 158 20.89 16.61 1.14
CA ILE A 158 20.77 17.92 0.47
C ILE A 158 21.71 17.96 -0.73
N SER A 159 21.39 18.80 -1.69
CA SER A 159 22.25 19.03 -2.85
C SER A 159 23.60 19.64 -2.43
N ALA A 160 24.63 19.48 -3.27
CA ALA A 160 25.95 20.08 -3.01
C ALA A 160 25.87 21.61 -2.88
N GLN A 161 24.98 22.26 -3.63
CA GLN A 161 24.73 23.69 -3.57
C GLN A 161 24.13 24.12 -2.23
N GLU A 162 23.13 23.38 -1.73
CA GLU A 162 22.53 23.63 -0.42
C GLU A 162 23.54 23.39 0.72
N ALA A 163 24.38 22.34 0.60
CA ALA A 163 25.42 22.06 1.59
C ALA A 163 26.44 23.21 1.69
N VAL A 164 26.87 23.75 0.54
CA VAL A 164 27.76 24.93 0.51
C VAL A 164 27.09 26.13 1.17
N TYR A 165 25.80 26.40 0.89
CA TYR A 165 25.06 27.47 1.54
C TYR A 165 24.94 27.31 3.07
N HIS A 166 24.88 26.07 3.58
CA HIS A 166 24.82 25.82 5.02
C HIS A 166 26.17 25.96 5.74
N ILE A 167 27.29 25.82 5.03
CA ILE A 167 28.65 25.86 5.60
C ILE A 167 29.23 27.30 5.57
N LEU A 168 28.80 28.12 4.60
CA LEU A 168 29.18 29.53 4.45
C LEU A 168 28.39 30.46 5.37
#